data_AF-A0A0A7LA08-F1
#
_entry.id   AF-A0A0A7LA08-F1
#
_cell.length_a   1.000
_cell.length_b   1.000
_cell.length_c   1.000
_cell.angle_alpha   90.00
_cell.angle_beta   90.00
_cell.angle_gamma   90.00
#
_symmetry.space_group_name_H-M   'P 1'
#
loop_
_entity.id
_entity.type
_entity.pdbx_description
1 polymer ?
#
loop_
_entity_poly.entity_id
_entity_poly.type
_entity_poly.pdbx_seq_one_letter_code
_entity_poly.pdbx_strand_id
1 'polypeptide(L)'
;MEVEEILGISAFVITVVALVYASIRDWKEREVPDLPWIILSVIGLVIFLSYSVYLTGFRWEYVLLAAGTGMIIVDIFIDREFNAFIFYFVMAVLFIVPLYDNISEGIFRAWASIPLCYIIFIGMYFASIVRGGADVKCLIALSIVFPLYPFFFGLPVIDIPDNVLSQIFVFSISVLFVAAVLTAPIILYFAVRNSKEEDFSGRMFTGYRMDISKAENADVWPMEDIIDGKLEHIKIPNEEEMGDIYARLKEAGHEKVWVTPMMPFIIFITVAVVIIVLIGNPLFLIF
;
A
#
# COMPACT_ATOMS: atom_id res chain seq x y z
N MET A 1 -3.58 7.49 -31.30
CA MET A 1 -3.40 7.51 -29.86
C MET A 1 -3.34 8.95 -29.43
N GLU A 2 -4.27 9.33 -28.56
CA GLU A 2 -4.28 10.65 -27.94
C GLU A 2 -3.16 10.73 -26.90
N VAL A 3 -2.73 11.95 -26.55
CA VAL A 3 -1.62 12.15 -25.58
C VAL A 3 -1.95 11.51 -24.23
N GLU A 4 -3.22 11.57 -23.83
CA GLU A 4 -3.73 10.96 -22.60
C GLU A 4 -3.52 9.44 -22.58
N GLU A 5 -3.85 8.77 -23.69
CA GLU A 5 -3.63 7.32 -23.82
C GLU A 5 -2.15 6.96 -23.75
N ILE A 6 -1.28 7.77 -24.36
CA ILE A 6 0.18 7.58 -24.32
C ILE A 6 0.71 7.72 -22.89
N LEU A 7 0.26 8.73 -22.15
CA LEU A 7 0.67 8.95 -20.76
C LEU A 7 0.14 7.83 -19.86
N GLY A 8 -1.12 7.44 -20.04
CA GLY A 8 -1.75 6.34 -19.31
C GLY A 8 -1.04 5.00 -19.52
N ILE A 9 -0.75 4.62 -20.77
CA ILE A 9 -0.06 3.35 -21.05
C ILE A 9 1.40 3.38 -20.56
N SER A 10 2.07 4.52 -20.68
CA SER A 10 3.46 4.66 -20.21
C SER A 10 3.52 4.49 -18.69
N ALA A 11 2.63 5.17 -17.96
CA ALA A 11 2.52 5.02 -16.52
C ALA A 11 2.20 3.57 -16.12
N PHE A 12 1.28 2.92 -16.84
CA PHE A 12 0.92 1.52 -16.59
C PHE A 12 2.09 0.56 -16.78
N VAL A 13 2.80 0.65 -17.92
CA VAL A 13 3.95 -0.23 -18.22
C VAL A 13 5.04 -0.07 -17.16
N ILE A 14 5.39 1.16 -16.79
CA ILE A 14 6.42 1.43 -15.78
C ILE A 14 5.99 0.88 -14.42
N THR A 15 4.71 1.05 -14.06
CA THR A 15 4.13 0.50 -12.83
C THR A 15 4.20 -1.01 -12.79
N VAL A 16 3.78 -1.70 -13.85
CA VAL A 16 3.82 -3.17 -13.92
C VAL A 16 5.25 -3.68 -13.82
N VAL A 17 6.21 -3.06 -14.50
CA VAL A 17 7.63 -3.46 -14.42
C VAL A 17 8.16 -3.35 -12.98
N ALA A 18 7.89 -2.23 -12.32
CA ALA A 18 8.30 -2.03 -10.92
C ALA A 18 7.61 -3.01 -9.96
N LEU A 19 6.31 -3.25 -10.13
CA LEU A 19 5.53 -4.16 -9.30
C LEU A 19 5.90 -5.63 -9.49
N VAL A 20 6.20 -6.06 -10.73
CA VAL A 20 6.68 -7.42 -11.01
C VAL A 20 8.04 -7.64 -10.37
N TYR A 21 8.96 -6.68 -10.51
CA TYR A 21 10.25 -6.72 -9.83
C TYR A 21 10.08 -6.80 -8.30
N ALA A 22 9.26 -5.93 -7.73
CA ALA A 22 8.97 -5.90 -6.29
C ALA A 22 8.32 -7.20 -5.81
N SER A 23 7.37 -7.76 -6.56
CA SER A 23 6.73 -9.06 -6.27
C SER A 23 7.73 -10.21 -6.22
N ILE A 24 8.70 -10.24 -7.13
CA ILE A 24 9.75 -11.28 -7.14
C ILE A 24 10.63 -11.16 -5.90
N ARG A 25 10.97 -9.93 -5.49
CA ARG A 25 11.78 -9.66 -4.29
C ARG A 25 11.03 -10.01 -3.02
N ASP A 26 9.78 -9.54 -2.89
CA ASP A 26 8.89 -9.83 -1.77
C ASP A 26 8.63 -11.33 -1.59
N TRP A 27 8.52 -12.08 -2.70
CA TRP A 27 8.37 -13.54 -2.64
C TRP A 27 9.62 -14.27 -2.15
N LYS A 28 10.81 -13.82 -2.56
CA LYS A 28 12.07 -14.54 -2.33
C LYS A 28 12.80 -14.13 -1.07
N GLU A 29 12.76 -12.84 -0.77
CA GLU A 29 13.62 -12.20 0.24
C GLU A 29 12.78 -11.54 1.34
N ARG A 30 11.44 -11.49 1.21
CA ARG A 30 10.51 -10.79 2.14
C ARG A 30 10.78 -9.30 2.35
N GLU A 31 11.71 -8.76 1.57
CA GLU A 31 12.09 -7.36 1.57
C GLU A 31 12.08 -6.81 0.15
N VAL A 32 11.57 -5.60 0.00
CA VAL A 32 11.58 -4.87 -1.26
C VAL A 32 12.42 -3.60 -1.10
N PRO A 33 13.42 -3.37 -1.97
CA PRO A 33 14.21 -2.15 -1.92
C PRO A 33 13.36 -0.92 -2.27
N ASP A 34 13.78 0.26 -1.84
CA ASP A 34 13.03 1.50 -2.05
C ASP A 34 13.08 2.04 -3.49
N LEU A 35 14.09 1.65 -4.26
CA LEU A 35 14.37 2.19 -5.60
C LEU A 35 13.16 2.14 -6.58
N PRO A 36 12.39 1.03 -6.70
CA PRO A 36 11.22 0.98 -7.57
C PRO A 36 10.17 2.04 -7.21
N TRP A 37 9.96 2.28 -5.91
CA TRP A 37 8.96 3.23 -5.41
C TRP A 37 9.39 4.67 -5.66
N ILE A 38 10.68 4.98 -5.51
CA ILE A 38 11.26 6.29 -5.86
C ILE A 38 11.09 6.55 -7.35
N ILE A 39 11.48 5.60 -8.21
CA ILE A 39 11.36 5.72 -9.66
C ILE A 39 9.90 5.95 -10.06
N LEU A 40 8.98 5.17 -9.51
CA LEU A 40 7.54 5.32 -9.78
C LEU A 40 7.00 6.67 -9.36
N SER A 41 7.37 7.15 -8.17
CA SER A 41 6.87 8.42 -7.66
C SER A 41 7.40 9.61 -8.46
N VAL A 42 8.69 9.61 -8.83
CA VAL A 42 9.30 10.69 -9.61
C VAL A 42 8.75 10.71 -11.03
N ILE A 43 8.71 9.56 -11.71
CA ILE A 43 8.17 9.49 -13.08
C ILE A 43 6.67 9.79 -13.07
N GLY A 44 5.93 9.24 -12.10
CA GLY A 44 4.50 9.47 -11.93
C GLY A 44 4.17 10.95 -11.74
N LEU A 45 4.94 11.65 -10.91
CA LEU A 45 4.81 13.09 -10.72
C LEU A 45 5.01 13.86 -12.05
N VAL A 46 6.05 13.52 -12.82
CA VAL A 46 6.32 14.16 -14.11
C VAL A 46 5.20 13.88 -15.12
N ILE A 47 4.72 12.63 -15.20
CA ILE A 47 3.62 12.24 -16.08
C ILE A 47 2.34 13.01 -15.70
N PHE A 48 1.97 13.02 -14.42
CA PHE A 48 0.73 13.64 -13.98
C PHE A 48 0.77 15.18 -14.08
N LEU A 49 1.93 15.79 -13.84
CA LEU A 49 2.15 17.21 -14.10
C LEU A 49 1.98 17.52 -15.60
N SER A 50 2.58 16.71 -16.47
CA SER A 50 2.48 16.88 -17.93
C SER A 50 1.04 16.72 -18.40
N TYR A 51 0.32 15.73 -17.86
CA TYR A 51 -1.10 15.52 -18.12
C TYR A 51 -1.96 16.71 -17.69
N SER A 52 -1.71 17.25 -16.49
CA SER A 52 -2.43 18.42 -15.97
C SER A 52 -2.23 19.65 -16.88
N VAL A 53 -0.99 19.91 -17.28
CA VAL A 53 -0.66 21.03 -18.19
C VAL A 53 -1.26 20.83 -19.58
N TYR A 54 -1.31 19.60 -20.07
CA TYR A 54 -1.92 19.27 -21.36
C TYR A 54 -3.43 19.56 -21.38
N LEU A 55 -4.15 19.16 -20.32
CA LEU A 55 -5.60 19.28 -20.24
C LEU A 55 -6.09 20.72 -20.11
N THR A 56 -5.47 21.51 -19.23
CA THR A 56 -6.00 22.82 -18.79
C THR A 56 -5.04 23.97 -19.04
N GLY A 57 -3.91 23.70 -19.70
CA GLY A 57 -2.82 24.66 -19.89
C GLY A 57 -1.95 24.81 -18.65
N PHE A 58 -0.86 25.57 -18.80
CA PHE A 58 0.05 25.82 -17.68
C PHE A 58 -0.59 26.72 -16.61
N ARG A 59 -0.48 26.30 -15.36
CA ARG A 59 -0.98 27.00 -14.18
C ARG A 59 0.09 26.96 -13.08
N TRP A 60 0.30 28.07 -12.38
CA TRP A 60 1.34 28.16 -11.34
C TRP A 60 1.02 27.23 -10.16
N GLU A 61 -0.26 26.93 -9.96
CA GLU A 61 -0.78 26.01 -8.97
C GLU A 61 -0.16 24.61 -9.12
N TYR A 62 0.05 24.14 -10.36
CA TYR A 62 0.67 22.84 -10.61
C TYR A 62 2.13 22.77 -10.16
N VAL A 63 2.84 23.90 -10.17
CA VAL A 63 4.21 23.97 -9.66
C VAL A 63 4.23 23.79 -8.15
N LEU A 64 3.29 24.42 -7.42
CA LEU A 64 3.19 24.26 -5.97
C LEU A 64 2.75 22.85 -5.58
N LEU A 65 1.76 22.30 -6.29
CA LEU A 65 1.28 20.94 -6.07
C LEU A 65 2.38 19.91 -6.35
N ALA A 66 3.15 20.09 -7.42
CA ALA A 66 4.29 19.24 -7.72
C ALA A 66 5.40 19.35 -6.67
N ALA A 67 5.68 20.55 -6.17
CA ALA A 67 6.63 20.76 -5.08
C ALA A 67 6.15 20.08 -3.78
N GLY A 68 4.86 20.17 -3.45
CA GLY A 68 4.25 19.48 -2.31
C GLY A 68 4.39 17.96 -2.43
N THR A 69 4.10 17.40 -3.61
CA THR A 69 4.31 15.97 -3.88
C THR A 69 5.79 15.59 -3.80
N GLY A 70 6.70 16.46 -4.26
CA GLY A 70 8.14 16.28 -4.08
C GLY A 70 8.53 16.19 -2.60
N MET A 71 7.92 17.00 -1.73
CA MET A 71 8.14 16.89 -0.28
C MET A 71 7.62 15.57 0.28
N ILE A 72 6.51 15.02 -0.23
CA ILE A 72 6.02 13.68 0.16
C ILE A 72 7.06 12.61 -0.22
N ILE A 73 7.63 12.69 -1.42
CA ILE A 73 8.68 11.75 -1.86
C ILE A 73 9.91 11.86 -0.92
N VAL A 74 10.33 13.07 -0.57
CA VAL A 74 11.44 13.29 0.38
C VAL A 74 11.12 12.71 1.75
N ASP A 75 9.92 12.95 2.29
CA ASP A 75 9.49 12.43 3.60
C ASP A 75 9.57 10.89 3.68
N ILE A 76 9.21 10.20 2.60
CA ILE A 76 9.10 8.74 2.57
C ILE A 76 10.46 8.05 2.44
N PHE A 77 11.38 8.64 1.67
CA PHE A 77 12.61 7.97 1.23
C PHE A 77 13.90 8.59 1.77
N ILE A 78 13.83 9.78 2.37
CA ILE A 78 15.00 10.50 2.85
C ILE A 78 14.82 10.82 4.32
N ASP A 79 15.74 10.33 5.14
CA ASP A 79 15.82 10.71 6.54
C ASP A 79 16.08 12.22 6.65
N ARG A 80 15.17 12.91 7.34
CA ARG A 80 15.22 14.37 7.44
C ARG A 80 16.07 14.79 8.61
N GLU A 81 16.96 15.74 8.36
CA GLU A 81 17.72 16.45 9.38
C GLU A 81 17.05 17.77 9.82
N PHE A 82 15.98 18.18 9.13
CA PHE A 82 15.31 19.47 9.34
C PHE A 82 14.17 19.40 10.36
N ASN A 83 13.71 20.56 10.82
CA ASN A 83 12.60 20.67 11.77
C ASN A 83 11.28 20.15 11.17
N ALA A 84 10.74 19.07 11.75
CA ALA A 84 9.54 18.39 11.28
C ALA A 84 8.31 19.31 11.21
N PHE A 85 8.11 20.21 12.18
CA PHE A 85 6.97 21.11 12.19
C PHE A 85 6.98 22.06 10.98
N ILE A 86 8.14 22.67 10.70
CA ILE A 86 8.30 23.58 9.56
C ILE A 86 8.09 22.80 8.26
N PHE A 87 8.65 21.59 8.17
CA PHE A 87 8.53 20.76 6.98
C PHE A 87 7.07 20.44 6.64
N TYR A 88 6.30 19.93 7.61
CA TYR A 88 4.89 19.62 7.37
C TYR A 88 4.02 20.86 7.19
N PHE A 89 4.36 21.98 7.83
CA PHE A 89 3.68 23.25 7.61
C PHE A 89 3.85 23.73 6.16
N VAL A 90 5.08 23.71 5.64
CA VAL A 90 5.37 24.09 4.24
C VAL A 90 4.67 23.14 3.28
N MET A 91 4.74 21.83 3.52
CA MET A 91 4.05 20.83 2.71
C MET A 91 2.53 21.10 2.67
N ALA A 92 1.91 21.37 3.82
CA ALA A 92 0.48 21.69 3.88
C ALA A 92 0.14 22.96 3.09
N VAL A 93 0.94 24.03 3.20
CA VAL A 93 0.76 25.27 2.45
C VAL A 93 0.84 25.03 0.94
N LEU A 94 1.80 24.21 0.48
CA LEU A 94 1.97 23.87 -0.94
C LEU A 94 0.77 23.14 -1.55
N PHE A 95 -0.04 22.45 -0.75
CA PHE A 95 -1.29 21.85 -1.21
C PHE A 95 -2.51 22.76 -0.98
N ILE A 96 -2.67 23.33 0.22
CA ILE A 96 -3.88 24.08 0.59
C ILE A 96 -4.05 25.33 -0.28
N VAL A 97 -2.98 26.10 -0.51
CA VAL A 97 -3.06 27.36 -1.28
C VAL A 97 -3.55 27.14 -2.71
N PRO A 98 -2.96 26.27 -3.55
CA PRO A 98 -3.44 26.05 -4.90
C PRO A 98 -4.82 25.36 -4.96
N LEU A 99 -5.18 24.57 -3.95
CA LEU A 99 -6.46 23.85 -3.92
C LEU A 99 -7.64 24.72 -3.46
N TYR A 100 -7.41 25.72 -2.60
CA TYR A 100 -8.47 26.48 -1.94
C TYR A 100 -9.51 27.05 -2.91
N ASP A 101 -9.07 27.68 -4.00
CA ASP A 101 -9.97 28.29 -4.99
C ASP A 101 -10.34 27.33 -6.15
N ASN A 102 -9.59 26.23 -6.33
CA ASN A 102 -9.67 25.40 -7.54
C ASN A 102 -10.24 23.99 -7.32
N ILE A 103 -10.60 23.60 -6.09
CA ILE A 103 -11.08 22.24 -5.77
C ILE A 103 -12.37 21.84 -6.50
N SER A 104 -13.09 22.81 -7.07
CA SER A 104 -14.28 22.57 -7.91
C SER A 104 -13.94 21.93 -9.26
N GLU A 105 -12.69 21.99 -9.71
CA GLU A 105 -12.21 21.35 -10.92
C GLU A 105 -11.74 19.91 -10.64
N GLY A 106 -12.06 18.98 -11.56
CA GLY A 106 -11.71 17.56 -11.41
C GLY A 106 -10.22 17.29 -11.27
N ILE A 107 -9.38 18.01 -12.03
CA ILE A 107 -7.93 17.84 -11.99
C ILE A 107 -7.33 18.25 -10.64
N PHE A 108 -7.87 19.29 -10.00
CA PHE A 108 -7.43 19.73 -8.67
C PHE A 108 -7.89 18.77 -7.57
N ARG A 109 -9.08 18.16 -7.70
CA ARG A 109 -9.48 17.04 -6.82
C ARG A 109 -8.53 15.86 -6.93
N ALA A 110 -8.08 15.54 -8.15
CA ALA A 110 -7.09 14.48 -8.34
C ALA A 110 -5.77 14.83 -7.65
N TRP A 111 -5.26 16.05 -7.78
CA TRP A 111 -4.08 16.50 -7.01
C TRP A 111 -4.29 16.45 -5.49
N ALA A 112 -5.49 16.78 -5.00
CA ALA A 112 -5.83 16.69 -3.57
C ALA A 112 -5.86 15.25 -3.04
N SER A 113 -6.09 14.25 -3.91
CA SER A 113 -6.08 12.84 -3.52
C SER A 113 -4.70 12.35 -3.09
N ILE A 114 -3.61 12.95 -3.60
CA ILE A 114 -2.22 12.56 -3.28
C ILE A 114 -1.90 12.77 -1.80
N PRO A 115 -1.98 14.00 -1.23
CA PRO A 115 -1.70 14.21 0.18
C PRO A 115 -2.71 13.49 1.09
N LEU A 116 -3.96 13.32 0.63
CA LEU A 116 -4.96 12.57 1.38
C LEU A 116 -4.58 11.08 1.48
N CYS A 117 -4.21 10.45 0.37
CA CYS A 117 -3.71 9.07 0.35
C CYS A 117 -2.45 8.91 1.19
N TYR A 118 -1.51 9.86 1.11
CA TYR A 118 -0.32 9.89 1.95
C TYR A 118 -0.69 9.86 3.44
N ILE A 119 -1.58 10.76 3.90
CA ILE A 119 -2.03 10.79 5.30
C ILE A 119 -2.73 9.49 5.69
N ILE A 120 -3.60 8.96 4.83
CA ILE A 120 -4.33 7.71 5.09
C ILE A 120 -3.35 6.54 5.23
N PHE A 121 -2.44 6.34 4.29
CA PHE A 121 -1.54 5.19 4.28
C PHE A 121 -0.49 5.26 5.40
N ILE A 122 0.03 6.45 5.71
CA ILE A 122 0.88 6.66 6.88
C ILE A 122 0.09 6.44 8.18
N GLY A 123 -1.16 6.91 8.26
CA GLY A 123 -2.05 6.63 9.38
C GLY A 123 -2.31 5.13 9.57
N MET A 124 -2.53 4.38 8.48
CA MET A 124 -2.68 2.93 8.49
C MET A 124 -1.41 2.21 8.95
N TYR A 125 -0.23 2.73 8.57
CA TYR A 125 1.06 2.23 9.04
C TYR A 125 1.20 2.38 10.55
N PHE A 126 0.99 3.59 11.08
CA PHE A 126 1.05 3.84 12.52
C PHE A 126 -0.02 3.09 13.32
N ALA A 127 -1.20 2.87 12.74
CA ALA A 127 -2.26 2.05 13.32
C ALA A 127 -1.98 0.54 13.23
N SER A 128 -0.86 0.11 12.63
CA SER A 128 -0.49 -1.29 12.38
C SER A 128 -1.53 -2.07 11.56
N ILE A 129 -2.33 -1.38 10.74
CA ILE A 129 -3.27 -2.01 9.79
C ILE A 129 -2.50 -2.55 8.59
N VAL A 130 -1.59 -1.73 8.04
CA VAL A 130 -0.63 -2.16 7.00
C VAL A 130 0.75 -2.15 7.66
N ARG A 131 1.34 -3.32 7.85
CA ARG A 131 2.61 -3.47 8.59
C ARG A 131 3.83 -3.34 7.70
N GLY A 132 3.73 -3.75 6.43
CA GLY A 132 4.84 -3.66 5.48
C GLY A 132 5.12 -2.21 5.14
N GLY A 133 6.30 -1.71 5.53
CA GLY A 133 6.77 -0.40 5.08
C GLY A 133 6.85 -0.31 3.55
N ALA A 134 7.25 -1.41 2.90
CA ALA A 134 7.24 -1.54 1.44
C ALA A 134 5.83 -1.40 0.84
N ASP A 135 4.81 -1.99 1.47
CA ASP A 135 3.42 -1.92 0.99
C ASP A 135 2.89 -0.48 1.03
N VAL A 136 3.15 0.22 2.13
CA VAL A 136 2.75 1.62 2.32
C VAL A 136 3.45 2.51 1.30
N LYS A 137 4.76 2.35 1.13
CA LYS A 137 5.55 3.05 0.09
C LYS A 137 5.00 2.79 -1.30
N CYS A 138 4.65 1.54 -1.61
CA CYS A 138 4.03 1.16 -2.88
C CYS A 138 2.67 1.87 -3.08
N LEU A 139 1.77 1.84 -2.09
CA LEU A 139 0.44 2.45 -2.19
C LEU A 139 0.51 3.98 -2.35
N ILE A 140 1.45 4.63 -1.66
CA ILE A 140 1.69 6.07 -1.83
C ILE A 140 2.25 6.36 -3.22
N ALA A 141 3.24 5.58 -3.69
CA ALA A 141 3.76 5.73 -5.05
C ALA A 141 2.65 5.58 -6.10
N LEU A 142 1.75 4.60 -5.93
CA LEU A 142 0.56 4.41 -6.78
C LEU A 142 -0.37 5.63 -6.76
N SER A 143 -0.59 6.28 -5.61
CA SER A 143 -1.39 7.51 -5.56
C SER A 143 -0.76 8.69 -6.29
N ILE A 144 0.57 8.71 -6.45
CA ILE A 144 1.29 9.76 -7.17
C ILE A 144 1.26 9.52 -8.68
N VAL A 145 1.46 8.27 -9.12
CA VAL A 145 1.44 7.93 -10.56
C VAL A 145 0.03 7.86 -11.13
N PHE A 146 -0.96 7.45 -10.32
CA PHE A 146 -2.37 7.37 -10.70
C PHE A 146 -3.28 8.12 -9.71
N PRO A 147 -3.23 9.47 -9.66
CA PRO A 147 -4.22 10.24 -8.92
C PRO A 147 -5.61 10.12 -9.56
N LEU A 148 -5.65 9.79 -10.86
CA LEU A 148 -6.81 9.38 -11.62
C LEU A 148 -6.61 7.96 -12.13
N TYR A 149 -7.71 7.26 -12.39
CA TYR A 149 -7.66 5.98 -13.08
C TYR A 149 -7.06 6.17 -14.48
N PRO A 150 -6.08 5.34 -14.90
CA PRO A 150 -5.54 5.43 -16.24
C PRO A 150 -6.59 4.97 -17.26
N PHE A 151 -6.70 5.71 -18.36
CA PHE A 151 -7.59 5.37 -19.47
C PHE A 151 -6.79 5.27 -20.77
N PHE A 152 -6.88 4.13 -21.45
CA PHE A 152 -6.26 3.91 -22.75
C PHE A 152 -6.91 2.73 -23.47
N PHE A 153 -7.07 2.82 -24.80
CA PHE A 153 -7.65 1.72 -25.61
C PHE A 153 -9.03 1.23 -25.14
N GLY A 154 -9.84 2.12 -24.55
CA GLY A 154 -11.15 1.77 -23.99
C GLY A 154 -11.09 0.94 -22.71
N LEU A 155 -9.95 0.96 -22.01
CA LEU A 155 -9.78 0.38 -20.67
C LEU A 155 -9.76 1.50 -19.62
N PRO A 156 -10.24 1.25 -18.39
CA PRO A 156 -10.85 0.00 -17.92
C PRO A 156 -12.21 -0.31 -18.56
N VAL A 157 -12.58 -1.60 -18.60
CA VAL A 157 -13.87 -2.06 -19.18
C VAL A 157 -15.09 -1.58 -18.39
N ILE A 158 -14.98 -1.50 -17.06
CA ILE A 158 -16.00 -0.91 -16.19
C ILE A 158 -15.81 0.60 -16.17
N ASP A 159 -16.86 1.32 -16.57
CA ASP A 159 -16.87 2.78 -16.57
C ASP A 159 -16.64 3.35 -15.16
N ILE A 160 -15.86 4.42 -15.10
CA ILE A 160 -15.60 5.14 -13.85
C ILE A 160 -16.77 6.11 -13.63
N PRO A 161 -17.56 5.96 -12.55
CA PRO A 161 -18.70 6.83 -12.32
C PRO A 161 -18.25 8.24 -11.97
N ASP A 162 -18.90 9.26 -12.52
CA ASP A 162 -18.65 10.67 -12.16
C ASP A 162 -19.48 11.07 -10.94
N ASN A 163 -19.18 10.46 -9.78
CA ASN A 163 -19.89 10.71 -8.53
C ASN A 163 -18.93 10.64 -7.33
N VAL A 164 -19.48 10.75 -6.12
CA VAL A 164 -18.70 10.72 -4.87
C VAL A 164 -17.95 9.40 -4.68
N LEU A 165 -18.44 8.30 -5.25
CA LEU A 165 -17.83 6.98 -5.09
C LEU A 165 -16.44 6.91 -5.72
N SER A 166 -16.25 7.46 -6.93
CA SER A 166 -14.94 7.50 -7.59
C SER A 166 -13.95 8.47 -6.92
N GLN A 167 -14.46 9.43 -6.14
CA GLN A 167 -13.65 10.32 -5.31
C GLN A 167 -13.19 9.67 -3.99
N ILE A 168 -13.98 8.74 -3.44
CA ILE A 168 -13.60 7.95 -2.28
C ILE A 168 -12.66 6.81 -2.70
N PHE A 169 -13.06 6.07 -3.72
CA PHE A 169 -12.31 4.95 -4.29
C PHE A 169 -11.40 5.45 -5.41
N VAL A 170 -10.45 6.30 -5.06
CA VAL A 170 -9.33 6.63 -5.94
C VAL A 170 -8.51 5.37 -6.25
N PHE A 171 -7.67 5.44 -7.28
CA PHE A 171 -7.00 4.25 -7.82
C PHE A 171 -6.24 3.45 -6.76
N SER A 172 -5.39 4.10 -5.95
CA SER A 172 -4.58 3.44 -4.90
C SER A 172 -5.43 2.80 -3.79
N ILE A 173 -6.51 3.45 -3.34
CA ILE A 173 -7.44 2.92 -2.34
C ILE A 173 -8.18 1.70 -2.90
N SER A 174 -8.55 1.75 -4.18
CA SER A 174 -9.21 0.64 -4.86
C SER A 174 -8.27 -0.55 -5.02
N VAL A 175 -7.00 -0.30 -5.35
CA VAL A 175 -5.96 -1.32 -5.38
C VAL A 175 -5.80 -1.99 -4.01
N LEU A 176 -5.69 -1.21 -2.93
CA LEU A 176 -5.62 -1.74 -1.57
C LEU A 176 -6.84 -2.62 -1.25
N PHE A 177 -8.04 -2.14 -1.56
CA PHE A 177 -9.27 -2.87 -1.28
C PHE A 177 -9.34 -4.19 -2.06
N VAL A 178 -9.10 -4.16 -3.37
CA VAL A 178 -9.10 -5.36 -4.22
C VAL A 178 -8.00 -6.32 -3.77
N ALA A 179 -6.80 -5.83 -3.46
CA ALA A 179 -5.71 -6.65 -2.92
C ALA A 179 -6.11 -7.33 -1.61
N ALA A 180 -6.75 -6.61 -0.69
CA ALA A 180 -7.26 -7.18 0.56
C ALA A 180 -8.31 -8.28 0.31
N VAL A 181 -9.25 -8.06 -0.63
CA VAL A 181 -10.24 -9.09 -1.02
C VAL A 181 -9.56 -10.33 -1.60
N LEU A 182 -8.51 -10.15 -2.41
CA LEU A 182 -7.74 -11.27 -2.98
C LEU A 182 -7.02 -12.11 -1.91
N THR A 183 -6.80 -11.59 -0.70
CA THR A 183 -6.27 -12.38 0.43
C THR A 183 -7.34 -13.24 1.13
N ALA A 184 -8.63 -12.96 0.93
CA ALA A 184 -9.72 -13.65 1.63
C ALA A 184 -9.72 -15.19 1.47
N PRO A 185 -9.41 -15.78 0.29
CA PRO A 185 -9.29 -17.23 0.15
C PRO A 185 -8.23 -17.86 1.07
N ILE A 186 -7.15 -17.15 1.38
CA ILE A 186 -6.10 -17.62 2.30
C ILE A 186 -6.62 -17.63 3.73
N ILE A 187 -7.34 -16.57 4.13
CA ILE A 187 -8.00 -16.47 5.44
C ILE A 187 -9.01 -17.62 5.61
N LEU A 188 -9.80 -17.91 4.58
CA LEU A 188 -10.76 -19.02 4.58
C LEU A 188 -10.06 -20.38 4.66
N TYR A 189 -8.95 -20.55 3.95
CA TYR A 189 -8.14 -21.77 4.03
C TYR A 189 -7.65 -22.02 5.46
N PHE A 190 -7.12 -21.00 6.14
CA PHE A 190 -6.71 -21.13 7.54
C PHE A 190 -7.88 -21.46 8.46
N ALA A 191 -9.03 -20.80 8.27
CA ALA A 191 -10.21 -21.08 9.06
C ALA A 191 -10.64 -22.56 8.96
N VAL A 192 -10.68 -23.11 7.74
CA VAL A 192 -11.05 -24.52 7.50
C VAL A 192 -9.98 -25.49 8.00
N ARG A 193 -8.70 -25.14 7.88
CA ARG A 193 -7.60 -25.96 8.40
C ARG A 193 -7.64 -26.06 9.92
N ASN A 194 -7.80 -24.91 10.58
CA ASN A 194 -7.73 -24.79 12.03
C ASN A 194 -9.00 -25.25 12.74
N SER A 195 -10.14 -25.32 12.05
CA SER A 195 -11.38 -25.87 12.63
C SER A 195 -11.23 -27.34 13.07
N LYS A 196 -10.18 -28.04 12.62
CA LYS A 196 -9.84 -29.41 13.02
C LYS A 196 -9.04 -29.50 14.33
N GLU A 197 -8.47 -28.39 14.81
CA GLU A 197 -7.62 -28.35 16.01
C GLU A 197 -8.39 -27.95 17.29
N GLU A 198 -9.72 -27.84 17.24
CA GLU A 198 -10.63 -27.49 18.36
C GLU A 198 -10.39 -26.11 19.03
N ASP A 199 -9.46 -25.29 18.51
CA ASP A 199 -9.24 -23.90 18.94
C ASP A 199 -10.07 -22.92 18.07
N PHE A 200 -11.27 -22.59 18.55
CA PHE A 200 -12.22 -21.66 17.88
C PHE A 200 -11.98 -20.19 18.23
N SER A 201 -10.74 -19.78 18.47
CA SER A 201 -10.40 -18.36 18.65
C SER A 201 -10.33 -17.62 17.30
N GLY A 202 -10.45 -16.29 17.31
CA GLY A 202 -10.31 -15.46 16.10
C GLY A 202 -8.97 -15.62 15.35
N ARG A 203 -8.00 -16.28 15.96
CA ARG A 203 -6.67 -16.61 15.39
C ARG A 203 -6.74 -17.70 14.35
N MET A 204 -7.82 -18.49 14.34
CA MET A 204 -8.05 -19.51 13.32
C MET A 204 -8.09 -18.92 11.90
N PHE A 205 -8.39 -17.63 11.77
CA PHE A 205 -8.44 -16.92 10.48
C PHE A 205 -7.08 -16.37 10.03
N THR A 206 -6.17 -16.13 10.96
CA THR A 206 -4.95 -15.34 10.70
C THR A 206 -3.65 -16.09 10.96
N GLY A 207 -3.68 -17.28 11.56
CA GLY A 207 -2.49 -18.04 11.90
C GLY A 207 -2.71 -19.54 11.94
N TYR A 208 -1.73 -20.30 12.41
CA TYR A 208 -1.82 -21.75 12.66
C TYR A 208 -0.75 -22.17 13.69
N ARG A 209 -0.90 -23.36 14.28
CA ARG A 209 0.13 -23.93 15.18
C ARG A 209 1.29 -24.53 14.38
N MET A 210 2.52 -24.21 14.79
CA MET A 210 3.75 -24.72 14.17
C MET A 210 4.78 -25.10 15.25
N ASP A 211 5.61 -26.11 14.96
CA ASP A 211 6.74 -26.47 15.83
C ASP A 211 7.73 -25.30 15.90
N ILE A 212 8.19 -24.93 17.10
CA ILE A 212 9.06 -23.76 17.30
C ILE A 212 10.35 -23.88 16.47
N SER A 213 10.95 -25.06 16.44
CA SER A 213 12.18 -25.33 15.66
C SER A 213 12.01 -25.11 14.15
N LYS A 214 10.79 -25.28 13.63
CA LYS A 214 10.47 -25.00 12.23
C LYS A 214 10.09 -23.52 12.05
N ALA A 215 9.34 -22.95 13.00
CA ALA A 215 8.90 -21.56 12.95
C ALA A 215 10.07 -20.58 12.93
N GLU A 216 11.14 -20.88 13.67
CA GLU A 216 12.38 -20.09 13.72
C GLU A 216 13.07 -19.92 12.35
N ASN A 217 12.86 -20.87 11.43
CA ASN A 217 13.48 -20.89 10.10
C ASN A 217 12.46 -20.67 8.97
N ALA A 218 11.23 -20.28 9.29
CA ALA A 218 10.15 -20.08 8.34
C ALA A 218 9.69 -18.62 8.35
N ASP A 219 9.12 -18.17 7.23
CA ASP A 219 8.59 -16.82 7.06
C ASP A 219 7.26 -16.63 7.82
N VAL A 220 7.33 -16.70 9.16
CA VAL A 220 6.17 -16.64 10.05
C VAL A 220 6.46 -15.81 11.29
N TRP A 221 5.50 -15.02 11.72
CA TRP A 221 5.57 -14.24 12.96
C TRP A 221 5.00 -15.03 14.13
N PRO A 222 5.69 -15.10 15.29
CA PRO A 222 5.11 -15.67 16.49
C PRO A 222 3.95 -14.79 16.99
N MET A 223 2.93 -15.43 17.55
CA MET A 223 1.75 -14.77 18.13
C MET A 223 1.66 -14.98 19.65
N GLU A 224 2.63 -15.69 20.23
CA GLU A 224 2.72 -15.99 21.64
C GLU A 224 4.16 -15.72 22.12
N ASP A 225 4.30 -15.30 23.37
CA ASP A 225 5.58 -15.12 24.05
C ASP A 225 5.42 -15.44 25.54
N ILE A 226 6.53 -15.59 26.25
CA ILE A 226 6.56 -15.74 27.70
C ILE A 226 6.76 -14.37 28.35
N ILE A 227 5.69 -13.84 28.94
CA ILE A 227 5.69 -12.58 29.71
C ILE A 227 5.43 -12.94 31.18
N ASP A 228 6.31 -12.50 32.08
CA ASP A 228 6.24 -12.81 33.52
C ASP A 228 6.08 -14.31 33.83
N GLY A 229 6.71 -15.17 33.02
CA GLY A 229 6.66 -16.64 33.17
C GLY A 229 5.35 -17.29 32.72
N LYS A 230 4.45 -16.54 32.06
CA LYS A 230 3.21 -17.06 31.49
C LYS A 230 3.21 -16.94 29.98
N LEU A 231 2.60 -17.93 29.32
CA LEU A 231 2.33 -17.87 27.89
C LEU A 231 1.24 -16.81 27.63
N GLU A 232 1.65 -15.70 27.05
CA GLU A 232 0.76 -14.60 26.70
C GLU A 232 0.73 -14.38 25.19
N HIS A 233 -0.38 -13.80 24.73
CA HIS A 233 -0.52 -13.43 23.32
C HIS A 233 0.09 -12.06 23.09
N ILE A 234 0.96 -12.01 22.09
CA ILE A 234 1.60 -10.78 21.69
C ILE A 234 1.02 -10.27 20.38
N LYS A 235 1.14 -8.95 20.17
CA LYS A 235 1.06 -8.42 18.81
C LYS A 235 2.26 -8.96 18.03
N ILE A 236 2.12 -9.09 16.72
CA ILE A 236 3.23 -9.45 15.83
C ILE A 236 4.44 -8.54 16.17
N PRO A 237 5.58 -9.14 16.55
CA PRO A 237 6.76 -8.43 17.07
C PRO A 237 7.58 -7.81 15.94
N ASN A 238 8.63 -7.06 16.30
CA ASN A 238 9.66 -6.67 15.34
C ASN A 238 10.55 -7.87 14.97
N GLU A 239 11.18 -7.82 13.80
CA GLU A 239 12.04 -8.91 13.32
C GLU A 239 13.23 -9.18 14.25
N GLU A 240 13.83 -8.12 14.79
CA GLU A 240 14.94 -8.20 15.76
C GLU A 240 14.56 -8.94 17.05
N GLU A 241 13.29 -8.91 17.44
CA GLU A 241 12.79 -9.53 18.67
C GLU A 241 12.43 -11.02 18.49
N MET A 242 12.28 -11.49 17.25
CA MET A 242 11.79 -12.84 16.97
C MET A 242 12.68 -13.94 17.56
N GLY A 243 14.00 -13.79 17.43
CA GLY A 243 14.96 -14.77 17.95
C GLY A 243 14.84 -14.95 19.47
N ASP A 244 14.72 -13.84 20.20
CA ASP A 244 14.58 -13.85 21.65
C ASP A 244 13.24 -14.44 22.11
N ILE A 245 12.15 -14.20 21.36
CA ILE A 245 10.82 -14.79 21.63
C ILE A 245 10.88 -16.32 21.49
N TYR A 246 11.44 -16.82 20.40
CA TYR A 246 11.57 -18.27 20.20
C TYR A 246 12.47 -18.93 21.26
N ALA A 247 13.55 -18.26 21.67
CA ALA A 247 14.40 -18.73 22.75
C ALA A 247 13.64 -18.86 24.07
N ARG A 248 12.91 -17.81 24.49
CA ARG A 248 12.09 -17.83 25.72
C ARG A 248 11.03 -18.93 25.72
N LEU A 249 10.31 -19.11 24.60
CA LEU A 249 9.30 -20.17 24.47
C LEU A 249 9.92 -21.57 24.61
N LYS A 250 11.11 -21.77 24.05
CA LYS A 250 11.84 -23.04 24.12
C LYS A 250 12.38 -23.32 25.52
N GLU A 251 12.90 -22.31 26.21
CA GLU A 251 13.34 -22.41 27.61
C GLU A 251 12.19 -22.75 28.56
N ALA A 252 10.99 -22.22 28.30
CA ALA A 252 9.77 -22.56 29.02
C ALA A 252 9.20 -23.96 28.68
N GLY A 253 9.84 -24.71 27.77
CA GLY A 253 9.45 -26.08 27.43
C GLY A 253 8.28 -26.20 26.44
N HIS A 254 7.92 -25.13 25.74
CA HIS A 254 6.92 -25.21 24.69
C HIS A 254 7.50 -25.84 23.41
N GLU A 255 6.77 -26.76 22.78
CA GLU A 255 7.17 -27.37 21.50
C GLU A 255 6.53 -26.67 20.30
N LYS A 256 5.33 -26.11 20.49
CA LYS A 256 4.53 -25.48 19.44
C LYS A 256 4.10 -24.08 19.83
N VAL A 257 4.00 -23.22 18.83
CA VAL A 257 3.59 -21.82 18.97
C VAL A 257 2.57 -21.47 17.90
N TRP A 258 1.63 -20.59 18.22
CA TRP A 258 0.79 -19.95 17.20
C TRP A 258 1.65 -19.00 16.36
N VAL A 259 1.57 -19.14 15.05
CA VAL A 259 2.28 -18.27 14.11
C VAL A 259 1.32 -17.71 13.07
N THR A 260 1.65 -16.53 12.53
CA THR A 260 0.95 -15.94 11.38
C THR A 260 1.92 -15.84 10.19
N PRO A 261 1.53 -16.29 8.99
CA PRO A 261 2.43 -16.27 7.85
C PRO A 261 2.74 -14.85 7.38
N MET A 262 3.99 -14.62 6.97
CA MET A 262 4.39 -13.40 6.26
C MET A 262 3.83 -13.46 4.84
N MET A 263 2.69 -12.81 4.61
CA MET A 263 2.09 -12.77 3.28
C MET A 263 2.83 -11.78 2.38
N PRO A 264 3.23 -12.16 1.16
CA PRO A 264 3.82 -11.25 0.18
C PRO A 264 2.75 -10.33 -0.41
N PHE A 265 2.41 -9.27 0.32
CA PHE A 265 1.24 -8.44 0.01
C PHE A 265 1.40 -7.68 -1.33
N ILE A 266 2.63 -7.40 -1.75
CA ILE A 266 2.93 -6.77 -3.04
C ILE A 266 2.42 -7.60 -4.22
N ILE A 267 2.38 -8.93 -4.11
CA ILE A 267 1.83 -9.80 -5.16
C ILE A 267 0.33 -9.50 -5.36
N PHE A 268 -0.42 -9.38 -4.25
CA PHE A 268 -1.85 -9.07 -4.30
C PHE A 268 -2.10 -7.66 -4.83
N ILE A 269 -1.27 -6.69 -4.44
CA ILE A 269 -1.29 -5.33 -5.00
C ILE A 269 -1.04 -5.36 -6.52
N THR A 270 -0.08 -6.15 -6.97
CA THR A 270 0.26 -6.27 -8.40
C THR A 270 -0.91 -6.83 -9.20
N VAL A 271 -1.51 -7.92 -8.72
CA VAL A 271 -2.70 -8.50 -9.36
C VAL A 271 -3.87 -7.51 -9.33
N ALA A 272 -4.08 -6.79 -8.23
CA ALA A 272 -5.12 -5.78 -8.12
C ALA A 272 -4.93 -4.62 -9.11
N VAL A 273 -3.70 -4.12 -9.29
CA VAL A 273 -3.39 -3.09 -10.32
C VAL A 273 -3.77 -3.59 -11.71
N VAL A 274 -3.38 -4.81 -12.08
CA VAL A 274 -3.72 -5.37 -13.40
C VAL A 274 -5.23 -5.51 -13.56
N ILE A 275 -5.94 -6.00 -12.54
CA ILE A 275 -7.41 -6.11 -12.56
C ILE A 275 -8.05 -4.73 -12.73
N ILE A 276 -7.65 -3.73 -11.94
CA ILE A 276 -8.29 -2.42 -11.94
C ILE A 276 -8.00 -1.66 -13.23
N VAL A 277 -6.79 -1.77 -13.80
CA VAL A 277 -6.48 -1.09 -15.07
C VAL A 277 -7.20 -1.74 -16.24
N LEU A 278 -7.25 -3.08 -16.31
CA LEU A 278 -7.87 -3.77 -17.43
C LEU A 278 -9.40 -3.84 -17.30
N ILE A 279 -9.89 -4.24 -16.14
CA ILE A 279 -11.32 -4.50 -15.92
C ILE A 279 -12.00 -3.28 -15.32
N GLY A 280 -11.33 -2.50 -14.48
CA GLY A 280 -11.93 -1.42 -13.69
C GLY A 280 -12.23 -1.85 -12.26
N ASN A 281 -12.68 -0.91 -11.43
CA ASN A 281 -13.01 -1.20 -10.05
C ASN A 281 -14.35 -1.95 -9.95
N PRO A 282 -14.37 -3.23 -9.53
CA PRO A 282 -15.62 -4.00 -9.44
C PRO A 282 -16.63 -3.41 -8.45
N LEU A 283 -16.17 -2.59 -7.49
CA LEU A 283 -17.05 -1.92 -6.52
C LEU A 283 -18.03 -0.97 -7.19
N PHE A 284 -17.69 -0.40 -8.35
CA PHE A 284 -18.57 0.49 -9.09
C PHE A 284 -19.78 -0.22 -9.70
N LEU A 285 -19.81 -1.56 -9.70
CA LEU A 285 -20.97 -2.34 -10.12
C LEU A 285 -21.94 -2.65 -8.98
N ILE A 286 -21.49 -2.51 -7.73
CA ILE A 286 -22.23 -2.94 -6.53
C ILE A 286 -22.93 -1.75 -5.87
N PHE A 287 -22.39 -0.55 -6.03
CA PHE A 287 -22.87 0.71 -5.45
C PHE A 287 -23.27 1.70 -6.55
#